data_AF-A0A2E5JSX6-F1
#
_entry.id   AF-A0A2E5JSX6-F1
#
_cell.length_a   1.000
_cell.length_b   1.000
_cell.length_c   1.000
_cell.angle_alpha   90.00
_cell.angle_beta   90.00
_cell.angle_gamma   90.00
#
_symmetry.space_group_name_H-M   'P 1'
#
loop_
_entity.id
_entity.type
_entity.pdbx_description
1 polymer ?
#
loop_
_entity_poly.entity_id
_entity_poly.type
_entity_poly.pdbx_seq_one_letter_code
_entity_poly.pdbx_strand_id
1 'polypeptide(L)'
;MQVCKKITLLVFITHALYAQLSISYMRFYANDKDFISDIRLLATHRFDRSHLQVFYDENKTPLIKEWIDEKGGVLKREYLEYKGKNLVRRYYLNNSQSPDSVRYFGKDEPWSQEFRKVLNHQNKSYYDRQETLFVLNQSNQFDIMRFINVQGNPYGEIEFIYNHLGLLVGEVWRLLPKKIIVRKYAYSTDILTGKKEIREFNQNAEQISYMVLSQPPAESLYKTIPPRTGNNLDEISILLEDIRQKDLKIPFDVFIPKTDHDLLVLTNGDSLMVEIVDMRSQQIIFSIAGEEGKLTMPKFRVRAIVSKYGEPIYP
;
A
#
# COMPACT_ATOMS: atom_id res chain seq x y z
N MET A 1 10.93 -45.34 -7.06
CA MET A 1 10.16 -44.47 -6.14
C MET A 1 10.84 -43.12 -5.76
N GLN A 2 12.13 -42.89 -6.09
CA GLN A 2 12.80 -41.59 -5.85
C GLN A 2 12.59 -40.56 -6.97
N VAL A 3 12.35 -41.00 -8.21
CA VAL A 3 12.16 -40.11 -9.37
C VAL A 3 10.83 -39.35 -9.29
N CYS A 4 9.73 -40.01 -8.87
CA CYS A 4 8.44 -39.34 -8.69
C CYS A 4 8.43 -38.29 -7.55
N LYS A 5 9.28 -38.45 -6.51
CA LYS A 5 9.42 -37.45 -5.43
C LYS A 5 10.18 -36.20 -5.88
N LYS A 6 11.15 -36.33 -6.79
CA LYS A 6 11.88 -35.18 -7.34
C LYS A 6 11.02 -34.36 -8.30
N ILE A 7 10.15 -35.01 -9.08
CA ILE A 7 9.23 -34.33 -10.01
C ILE A 7 8.13 -33.59 -9.25
N THR A 8 7.57 -34.17 -8.18
CA THR A 8 6.58 -33.48 -7.32
C THR A 8 7.18 -32.28 -6.58
N LEU A 9 8.44 -32.37 -6.13
CA LEU A 9 9.14 -31.24 -5.51
C LEU A 9 9.41 -30.11 -6.53
N LEU A 10 9.78 -30.44 -7.77
CA LEU A 10 10.01 -29.46 -8.83
C LEU A 10 8.71 -28.72 -9.22
N VAL A 11 7.58 -29.43 -9.30
CA VAL A 11 6.26 -28.83 -9.57
C VAL A 11 5.79 -27.94 -8.42
N PHE A 12 6.08 -28.29 -7.16
CA PHE A 12 5.78 -27.42 -6.01
C PHE A 12 6.64 -26.15 -5.98
N ILE A 13 7.92 -26.24 -6.38
CA ILE A 13 8.82 -25.08 -6.44
C ILE A 13 8.42 -24.14 -7.58
N THR A 14 7.94 -24.66 -8.72
CA THR A 14 7.40 -23.79 -9.78
C THR A 14 6.09 -23.12 -9.36
N HIS A 15 5.17 -23.81 -8.67
CA HIS A 15 3.94 -23.17 -8.14
C HIS A 15 4.24 -22.12 -7.05
N ALA A 16 5.29 -22.30 -6.25
CA ALA A 16 5.73 -21.30 -5.27
C ALA A 16 6.32 -20.04 -5.94
N LEU A 17 6.90 -20.18 -7.14
CA LEU A 17 7.40 -19.06 -7.95
C LEU A 17 6.29 -18.33 -8.72
N TYR A 18 5.12 -18.94 -8.92
CA TYR A 18 3.96 -18.33 -9.59
C TYR A 18 3.01 -17.57 -8.66
N ALA A 19 3.23 -17.56 -7.34
CA ALA A 19 2.49 -16.70 -6.43
C ALA A 19 3.00 -15.24 -6.43
N GLN A 20 3.51 -14.75 -7.56
CA GLN A 20 3.47 -13.32 -7.82
C GLN A 20 1.99 -12.95 -7.89
N LEU A 21 1.58 -11.97 -7.08
CA LEU A 21 0.25 -11.38 -7.11
C LEU A 21 0.03 -10.80 -8.52
N SER A 22 -0.47 -11.63 -9.44
CA SER A 22 -0.79 -11.21 -10.79
C SER A 22 -2.08 -10.41 -10.72
N ILE A 23 -1.99 -9.15 -11.13
CA ILE A 23 -3.16 -8.30 -11.30
C ILE A 23 -4.01 -8.92 -12.42
N SER A 24 -5.27 -9.22 -12.10
CA SER A 24 -6.20 -9.90 -13.03
C SER A 24 -7.18 -8.93 -13.65
N TYR A 25 -7.68 -7.97 -12.88
CA TYR A 25 -8.58 -6.93 -13.38
C TYR A 25 -8.53 -5.68 -12.52
N MET A 26 -9.24 -4.65 -12.95
CA MET A 26 -9.34 -3.39 -12.22
C MET A 26 -10.79 -2.92 -12.08
N ARG A 27 -11.06 -2.04 -11.12
CA ARG A 27 -12.33 -1.35 -10.94
C ARG A 27 -12.12 0.10 -10.55
N PHE A 28 -13.16 0.89 -10.78
CA PHE A 28 -13.16 2.31 -10.46
C PHE A 28 -14.19 2.61 -9.38
N TYR A 29 -13.87 3.60 -8.55
CA TYR A 29 -14.74 4.09 -7.48
C TYR A 29 -14.63 5.62 -7.44
N ALA A 30 -15.69 6.32 -7.04
CA ALA A 30 -15.60 7.78 -6.98
C ALA A 30 -14.73 8.25 -5.79
N ASN A 31 -14.67 7.48 -4.70
CA ASN A 31 -13.94 7.82 -3.48
C ASN A 31 -13.75 6.56 -2.59
N ASP A 32 -13.00 6.71 -1.48
CA ASP A 32 -12.70 5.61 -0.55
C ASP A 32 -13.95 4.99 0.10
N LYS A 33 -15.02 5.78 0.35
CA LYS A 33 -16.27 5.28 0.92
C LYS A 33 -16.96 4.32 -0.05
N ASP A 34 -17.00 4.69 -1.33
CA ASP A 34 -17.57 3.87 -2.38
C ASP A 34 -16.75 2.60 -2.62
N PHE A 35 -15.42 2.68 -2.53
CA PHE A 35 -14.54 1.50 -2.53
C PHE A 35 -14.86 0.55 -1.37
N ILE A 36 -14.97 1.05 -0.14
CA ILE A 36 -15.32 0.24 1.05
C ILE A 36 -16.70 -0.42 0.87
N SER A 37 -17.63 0.25 0.19
CA SER A 37 -19.00 -0.22 -0.04
C SER A 37 -19.18 -1.02 -1.35
N ASP A 38 -18.11 -1.25 -2.12
CA ASP A 38 -18.11 -1.80 -3.49
C ASP A 38 -19.09 -1.10 -4.46
N ILE A 39 -19.33 0.21 -4.30
CA ILE A 39 -20.17 1.03 -5.20
C ILE A 39 -19.32 1.51 -6.37
N ARG A 40 -19.45 0.86 -7.53
CA ARG A 40 -18.54 1.06 -8.66
C ARG A 40 -18.88 2.33 -9.44
N LEU A 41 -17.83 3.02 -9.87
CA LEU A 41 -17.88 4.05 -10.90
C LEU A 41 -17.76 3.39 -12.28
N LEU A 42 -18.62 3.76 -13.22
CA LEU A 42 -18.51 3.32 -14.61
C LEU A 42 -17.28 3.94 -15.26
N ALA A 43 -16.61 3.19 -16.14
CA ALA A 43 -15.37 3.63 -16.76
C ALA A 43 -15.55 4.89 -17.63
N THR A 44 -16.72 5.09 -18.23
CA THR A 44 -17.11 6.28 -19.00
C THR A 44 -17.35 7.51 -18.13
N HIS A 45 -17.68 7.35 -16.85
CA HIS A 45 -17.92 8.46 -15.92
C HIS A 45 -16.64 8.99 -15.24
N ARG A 46 -15.46 8.61 -15.72
CA ARG A 46 -14.16 9.00 -15.16
C ARG A 46 -13.55 10.23 -15.82
N PHE A 47 -14.02 10.57 -17.01
CA PHE A 47 -13.50 11.69 -17.77
C PHE A 47 -13.65 12.99 -16.96
N ASP A 48 -12.56 13.77 -16.88
CA ASP A 48 -12.50 15.04 -16.16
C ASP A 48 -12.97 14.96 -14.70
N ARG A 49 -12.77 13.78 -14.07
CA ARG A 49 -13.19 13.52 -12.69
C ARG A 49 -12.12 12.77 -11.93
N SER A 50 -11.77 13.30 -10.76
CA SER A 50 -10.95 12.57 -9.81
C SER A 50 -11.66 11.27 -9.40
N HIS A 51 -10.93 10.17 -9.36
CA HIS A 51 -11.49 8.87 -9.00
C HIS A 51 -10.43 7.95 -8.40
N LEU A 52 -10.90 6.85 -7.83
CA LEU A 52 -10.07 5.73 -7.44
C LEU A 52 -10.00 4.69 -8.54
N GLN A 53 -8.81 4.15 -8.69
CA GLN A 53 -8.51 3.02 -9.53
C GLN A 53 -7.92 1.90 -8.68
N VAL A 54 -8.56 0.74 -8.68
CA VAL A 54 -8.17 -0.37 -7.80
C VAL A 54 -7.95 -1.63 -8.63
N PHE A 55 -6.79 -2.24 -8.44
CA PHE A 55 -6.39 -3.46 -9.12
C PHE A 55 -6.60 -4.66 -8.20
N TYR A 56 -7.09 -5.76 -8.76
CA TYR A 56 -7.48 -6.95 -8.02
C TYR A 56 -6.79 -8.19 -8.58
N ASP A 57 -6.62 -9.19 -7.72
CA ASP A 57 -6.35 -10.57 -8.14
C ASP A 57 -7.64 -11.28 -8.62
N GLU A 58 -7.49 -12.53 -9.06
CA GLU A 58 -8.59 -13.39 -9.52
C GLU A 58 -9.65 -13.63 -8.42
N ASN A 59 -9.24 -13.56 -7.16
CA ASN A 59 -10.09 -13.78 -5.98
C ASN A 59 -10.82 -12.50 -5.51
N LYS A 60 -10.74 -11.38 -6.25
CA LYS A 60 -11.31 -10.08 -5.85
C LYS A 60 -10.62 -9.50 -4.60
N THR A 61 -9.36 -9.84 -4.35
CA THR A 61 -8.53 -9.19 -3.34
C THR A 61 -7.87 -7.95 -3.96
N PRO A 62 -8.08 -6.74 -3.40
CA PRO A 62 -7.45 -5.53 -3.93
C PRO A 62 -5.95 -5.55 -3.64
N LEU A 63 -5.12 -5.31 -4.65
CA LEU A 63 -3.65 -5.38 -4.58
C LEU A 63 -3.01 -3.98 -4.64
N ILE A 64 -3.56 -3.11 -5.47
CA ILE A 64 -3.07 -1.74 -5.67
C ILE A 64 -4.28 -0.82 -5.70
N LYS A 65 -4.15 0.34 -5.06
CA LYS A 65 -5.12 1.43 -5.13
C LYS A 65 -4.42 2.72 -5.52
N GLU A 66 -4.97 3.41 -6.50
CA GLU A 66 -4.48 4.67 -7.03
C GLU A 66 -5.56 5.75 -6.94
N TRP A 67 -5.15 6.94 -6.54
CA TRP A 67 -5.96 8.14 -6.62
C TRP A 67 -5.57 8.89 -7.88
N ILE A 68 -6.51 9.02 -8.80
CA ILE A 68 -6.33 9.65 -10.10
C ILE A 68 -6.98 11.04 -10.04
N ASP A 69 -6.26 12.05 -10.52
CA ASP A 69 -6.81 13.41 -10.69
C ASP A 69 -7.70 13.53 -11.94
N GLU A 70 -8.33 14.68 -12.11
CA GLU A 70 -9.22 14.98 -13.24
C GLU A 70 -8.49 14.89 -14.60
N LYS A 71 -7.17 15.08 -14.61
CA LYS A 71 -6.33 15.05 -15.81
C LYS A 71 -5.77 13.65 -16.11
N GLY A 72 -6.10 12.65 -15.29
CA GLY A 72 -5.59 11.28 -15.41
C GLY A 72 -4.23 11.04 -14.74
N GLY A 73 -3.70 12.03 -14.01
CA GLY A 73 -2.45 11.90 -13.25
C GLY A 73 -2.64 11.08 -11.97
N VAL A 74 -1.65 10.24 -11.64
CA VAL A 74 -1.64 9.49 -10.37
C VAL A 74 -1.16 10.41 -9.25
N LEU A 75 -2.05 10.76 -8.33
CA LEU A 75 -1.72 11.54 -7.14
C LEU A 75 -1.06 10.68 -6.07
N LYS A 76 -1.59 9.49 -5.83
CA LYS A 76 -1.12 8.62 -4.75
C LYS A 76 -1.30 7.17 -5.16
N ARG A 77 -0.37 6.32 -4.71
CA ARG A 77 -0.48 4.86 -4.87
C ARG A 77 -0.34 4.16 -3.53
N GLU A 78 -1.18 3.16 -3.31
CA GLU A 78 -1.17 2.28 -2.15
C GLU A 78 -1.06 0.82 -2.62
N TYR A 79 -0.06 0.08 -2.14
CA TYR A 79 0.04 -1.37 -2.34
C TYR A 79 -0.44 -2.10 -1.09
N LEU A 80 -1.24 -3.14 -1.29
CA LEU A 80 -1.89 -3.91 -0.24
C LEU A 80 -1.31 -5.32 -0.23
N GLU A 81 -0.78 -5.75 0.91
CA GLU A 81 -0.21 -7.09 1.09
C GLU A 81 -1.05 -7.91 2.06
N TYR A 82 -1.33 -9.15 1.67
CA TYR A 82 -2.17 -10.06 2.44
C TYR A 82 -1.42 -11.34 2.80
N LYS A 83 -1.72 -11.86 3.99
CA LYS A 83 -1.38 -13.22 4.40
C LYS A 83 -2.69 -14.00 4.52
N GLY A 84 -2.98 -14.82 3.50
CA GLY A 84 -4.32 -15.39 3.34
C GLY A 84 -5.34 -14.29 3.06
N LYS A 85 -6.37 -14.15 3.91
CA LYS A 85 -7.39 -13.09 3.79
C LYS A 85 -7.09 -11.84 4.64
N ASN A 86 -6.05 -11.88 5.46
CA ASN A 86 -5.74 -10.80 6.38
C ASN A 86 -4.76 -9.82 5.72
N LEU A 87 -5.13 -8.55 5.67
CA LEU A 87 -4.22 -7.48 5.31
C LEU A 87 -3.12 -7.39 6.37
N VAL A 88 -1.87 -7.52 5.95
CA VAL A 88 -0.70 -7.47 6.83
C VAL A 88 0.11 -6.20 6.64
N ARG A 89 0.12 -5.62 5.44
CA ARG A 89 0.90 -4.39 5.15
C ARG A 89 0.24 -3.50 4.11
N ARG A 90 0.45 -2.20 4.24
CA ARG A 90 0.14 -1.16 3.26
C ARG A 90 1.38 -0.33 2.98
N TYR A 91 1.71 -0.16 1.71
CA TYR A 91 2.81 0.67 1.25
C TYR A 91 2.24 1.88 0.55
N TYR A 92 2.66 3.08 0.95
CA TYR A 92 2.21 4.32 0.33
C TYR A 92 3.37 4.92 -0.45
N LEU A 93 3.12 5.21 -1.72
CA LEU A 93 4.01 6.01 -2.56
C LEU A 93 3.39 7.38 -2.81
N ASN A 94 4.24 8.40 -2.88
CA ASN A 94 3.84 9.74 -3.28
C ASN A 94 3.69 9.87 -4.82
N ASN A 95 3.36 11.07 -5.29
CA ASN A 95 3.18 11.38 -6.71
C ASN A 95 4.43 11.08 -7.57
N SER A 96 5.63 11.15 -6.99
CA SER A 96 6.90 10.83 -7.66
C SER A 96 7.23 9.34 -7.64
N GLN A 97 6.30 8.49 -7.18
CA GLN A 97 6.49 7.06 -6.94
C GLN A 97 7.61 6.76 -5.94
N SER A 98 8.03 7.73 -5.11
CA SER A 98 8.97 7.45 -4.03
C SER A 98 8.20 6.95 -2.81
N PRO A 99 8.80 6.03 -2.02
CA PRO A 99 8.21 5.61 -0.75
C PRO A 99 7.92 6.80 0.15
N ASP A 100 6.71 6.85 0.70
CA ASP A 100 6.27 7.89 1.65
C ASP A 100 6.16 7.29 3.06
N SER A 101 5.35 6.24 3.20
CA SER A 101 5.12 5.58 4.48
C SER A 101 4.70 4.13 4.31
N VAL A 102 4.84 3.34 5.38
CA VAL A 102 4.38 1.95 5.43
C VAL A 102 3.61 1.70 6.70
N ARG A 103 2.52 0.95 6.58
CA ARG A 103 1.72 0.53 7.71
C ARG A 103 1.69 -0.99 7.80
N TYR A 104 2.09 -1.51 8.94
CA TYR A 104 1.99 -2.93 9.29
C TYR A 104 0.79 -3.13 10.20
N PHE A 105 0.17 -4.30 10.10
CA PHE A 105 -1.02 -4.64 10.86
C PHE A 105 -0.82 -5.90 11.69
N GLY A 106 -1.44 -5.89 12.88
CA GLY A 106 -1.59 -7.06 13.73
C GLY A 106 -0.67 -7.08 14.94
N LYS A 107 -1.01 -7.95 15.87
CA LYS A 107 -0.29 -8.11 17.16
C LYS A 107 1.06 -8.79 17.03
N ASP A 108 1.35 -9.39 15.90
CA ASP A 108 2.57 -10.16 15.66
C ASP A 108 3.65 -9.33 14.95
N GLU A 109 3.42 -8.03 14.78
CA GLU A 109 4.43 -7.11 14.26
C GLU A 109 5.60 -7.00 15.25
N PRO A 110 6.85 -7.35 14.85
CA PRO A 110 7.98 -7.51 15.75
C PRO A 110 8.33 -6.26 16.56
N TRP A 111 8.33 -5.07 15.95
CA TRP A 111 8.70 -3.83 16.66
C TRP A 111 7.68 -3.46 17.73
N SER A 112 6.40 -3.62 17.42
CA SER A 112 5.31 -3.44 18.37
C SER A 112 5.40 -4.45 19.51
N GLN A 113 5.80 -5.70 19.26
CA GLN A 113 6.05 -6.69 20.32
C GLN A 113 7.18 -6.25 21.25
N GLU A 114 8.33 -5.83 20.71
CA GLU A 114 9.45 -5.37 21.53
C GLU A 114 9.11 -4.11 22.33
N PHE A 115 8.44 -3.13 21.71
CA PHE A 115 8.01 -1.93 22.41
C PHE A 115 7.05 -2.24 23.57
N ARG A 116 6.14 -3.19 23.38
CA ARG A 116 5.19 -3.61 24.43
C ARG A 116 5.86 -4.27 25.62
N LYS A 117 7.06 -4.84 25.49
CA LYS A 117 7.81 -5.38 26.65
C LYS A 117 8.23 -4.29 27.62
N VAL A 118 8.41 -3.06 27.12
CA VAL A 118 8.77 -1.89 27.92
C VAL A 118 7.52 -1.23 28.56
N LEU A 119 6.31 -1.60 28.11
CA LEU A 119 5.07 -1.12 28.72
C LEU A 119 4.82 -1.80 30.07
N ASN A 120 4.41 -1.00 31.06
CA ASN A 120 3.86 -1.54 32.29
C ASN A 120 2.64 -2.42 31.97
N HIS A 121 2.59 -3.62 32.55
CA HIS A 121 1.76 -4.76 32.16
C HIS A 121 0.23 -4.57 32.23
N GLN A 122 -0.28 -3.35 32.41
CA GLN A 122 -1.67 -3.10 32.74
C GLN A 122 -2.63 -3.08 31.54
N ASN A 123 -2.16 -3.01 30.29
CA ASN A 123 -3.02 -2.96 29.11
C ASN A 123 -2.68 -4.07 28.10
N LYS A 124 -2.96 -5.33 28.46
CA LYS A 124 -2.66 -6.50 27.60
C LYS A 124 -3.66 -6.73 26.44
N SER A 125 -4.81 -6.06 26.42
CA SER A 125 -5.99 -6.63 25.74
C SER A 125 -6.46 -5.98 24.43
N TYR A 126 -5.68 -5.10 23.77
CA TYR A 126 -6.17 -4.38 22.58
C TYR A 126 -5.18 -4.31 21.39
N TYR A 127 -4.36 -5.34 21.16
CA TYR A 127 -3.34 -5.31 20.10
C TYR A 127 -3.66 -6.14 18.85
N ASP A 128 -4.74 -6.93 18.84
CA ASP A 128 -5.05 -7.90 17.78
C ASP A 128 -5.27 -7.29 16.37
N ARG A 129 -5.40 -5.96 16.28
CA ARG A 129 -5.40 -5.20 15.03
C ARG A 129 -4.66 -3.86 15.15
N GLN A 130 -3.65 -3.81 16.01
CA GLN A 130 -2.81 -2.62 16.14
C GLN A 130 -2.13 -2.32 14.80
N GLU A 131 -1.73 -1.07 14.62
CA GLU A 131 -1.03 -0.60 13.44
C GLU A 131 0.34 -0.07 13.84
N THR A 132 1.37 -0.46 13.09
CA THR A 132 2.69 0.15 13.17
C THR A 132 2.90 0.99 11.92
N LEU A 133 2.93 2.31 12.08
CA LEU A 133 3.14 3.27 10.99
C LEU A 133 4.60 3.69 10.97
N PHE A 134 5.27 3.46 9.85
CA PHE A 134 6.60 3.95 9.54
C PHE A 134 6.49 5.16 8.61
N VAL A 135 7.15 6.26 8.97
CA VAL A 135 7.18 7.50 8.21
C VAL A 135 8.61 7.77 7.75
N LEU A 136 8.78 8.16 6.48
CA LEU A 136 10.07 8.51 5.93
C LEU A 136 10.31 10.03 5.97
N ASN A 137 11.55 10.45 6.12
CA ASN A 137 11.99 11.83 5.96
C ASN A 137 12.24 12.18 4.48
N GLN A 138 12.57 13.44 4.20
CA GLN A 138 12.85 13.93 2.85
C GLN A 138 14.07 13.24 2.19
N SER A 139 14.96 12.65 2.99
CA SER A 139 16.12 11.88 2.52
C SER A 139 15.77 10.40 2.27
N ASN A 140 14.48 10.02 2.29
CA ASN A 140 13.99 8.65 2.16
C ASN A 140 14.57 7.69 3.21
N GLN A 141 14.79 8.18 4.43
CA GLN A 141 15.17 7.39 5.61
C GLN A 141 14.01 7.36 6.59
N PHE A 142 13.90 6.32 7.41
CA PHE A 142 12.85 6.27 8.42
C PHE A 142 13.05 7.35 9.46
N ASP A 143 12.06 8.21 9.64
CA ASP A 143 12.08 9.28 10.64
C ASP A 143 11.49 8.77 11.95
N ILE A 144 10.26 8.28 11.86
CA ILE A 144 9.45 7.87 13.01
C ILE A 144 8.75 6.56 12.70
N MET A 145 8.76 5.67 13.69
CA MET A 145 7.85 4.54 13.80
C MET A 145 6.83 4.82 14.89
N ARG A 146 5.54 4.69 14.61
CA ARG A 146 4.45 4.97 15.55
C ARG A 146 3.56 3.76 15.72
N PHE A 147 3.28 3.41 16.96
CA PHE A 147 2.37 2.32 17.31
C PHE A 147 1.00 2.85 17.69
N ILE A 148 -0.03 2.35 17.02
CA ILE A 148 -1.40 2.84 17.10
C ILE A 148 -2.30 1.67 17.47
N ASN A 149 -3.15 1.87 18.48
CA ASN A 149 -4.08 0.83 18.89
C ASN A 149 -5.27 0.72 17.92
N VAL A 150 -6.14 -0.26 18.14
CA VAL A 150 -7.33 -0.51 17.30
C VAL A 150 -8.35 0.64 17.27
N GLN A 151 -8.25 1.58 18.21
CA GLN A 151 -9.12 2.77 18.28
C GLN A 151 -8.51 3.97 17.55
N GLY A 152 -7.33 3.84 16.94
CA GLY A 152 -6.61 4.94 16.29
C GLY A 152 -5.78 5.80 17.25
N ASN A 153 -5.68 5.43 18.52
CA ASN A 153 -4.90 6.19 19.51
C ASN A 153 -3.43 5.72 19.52
N PRO A 154 -2.46 6.62 19.33
CA PRO A 154 -1.06 6.26 19.40
C PRO A 154 -0.63 6.04 20.84
N TYR A 155 0.05 4.93 21.11
CA TYR A 155 0.52 4.57 22.46
C TYR A 155 2.04 4.61 22.60
N GLY A 156 2.77 4.61 21.48
CA GLY A 156 4.21 4.69 21.48
C GLY A 156 4.78 5.15 20.16
N GLU A 157 6.02 5.62 20.18
CA GLU A 157 6.80 5.93 19.00
C GLU A 157 8.29 5.66 19.21
N ILE A 158 9.00 5.40 18.12
CA ILE A 158 10.44 5.32 18.04
C ILE A 158 10.88 6.36 17.01
N GLU A 159 11.76 7.26 17.42
CA GLU A 159 12.42 8.23 16.54
C GLU A 159 13.82 7.73 16.18
N PHE A 160 14.19 7.86 14.91
CA PHE A 160 15.50 7.46 14.40
C PHE A 160 16.39 8.67 14.17
N ILE A 161 17.62 8.60 14.65
CA ILE A 161 18.57 9.70 14.58
C ILE A 161 19.70 9.31 13.63
N TYR A 162 19.94 10.14 12.63
CA TYR A 162 21.01 9.97 11.64
C TYR A 162 22.08 11.05 11.79
N ASN A 163 23.31 10.71 11.43
CA ASN A 163 24.37 11.71 11.29
C ASN A 163 24.33 12.38 9.90
N HIS A 164 25.23 13.32 9.67
CA HIS A 164 25.35 14.04 8.39
C HIS A 164 25.74 13.15 7.19
N LEU A 165 26.24 11.94 7.43
CA LEU A 165 26.55 10.94 6.39
C LEU A 165 25.35 10.01 6.12
N GLY A 166 24.22 10.19 6.81
CA GLY A 166 23.04 9.36 6.68
C GLY A 166 23.14 8.00 7.39
N LEU A 167 24.11 7.82 8.30
CA LEU A 167 24.21 6.61 9.11
C LEU A 167 23.32 6.72 10.36
N LEU A 168 22.60 5.64 10.68
CA LEU A 168 21.78 5.57 11.90
C LEU A 168 22.70 5.55 13.13
N VAL A 169 22.59 6.58 13.97
CA VAL A 169 23.42 6.76 15.18
C VAL A 169 22.62 6.64 16.48
N GLY A 170 21.29 6.59 16.41
CA GLY A 170 20.51 6.31 17.60
C GLY A 170 19.01 6.15 17.38
N GLU A 171 18.35 5.75 18.46
CA GLU A 171 16.90 5.60 18.56
C GLU A 171 16.40 6.17 19.88
N VAL A 172 15.22 6.79 19.86
CA VAL A 172 14.54 7.28 21.07
C VAL A 172 13.13 6.72 21.12
N TRP A 173 12.86 5.90 22.12
CA TRP A 173 11.57 5.24 22.30
C TRP A 173 10.75 6.05 23.30
N ARG A 174 9.52 6.45 22.93
CA ARG A 174 8.65 7.30 23.74
C ARG A 174 7.26 6.71 23.92
N LEU A 175 6.71 6.83 25.12
CA LEU A 175 5.31 6.56 25.41
C LEU A 175 4.45 7.75 25.03
N LEU A 176 3.38 7.47 24.31
CA LEU A 176 2.38 8.46 23.96
C LEU A 176 1.13 8.30 24.84
N PRO A 177 0.37 9.39 25.09
CA PRO A 177 0.58 10.74 24.54
C PRO A 177 1.60 11.59 25.32
N LYS A 178 2.06 11.17 26.50
CA LYS A 178 2.87 11.98 27.42
C LYS A 178 4.32 12.24 26.96
N LYS A 179 4.77 11.61 25.87
CA LYS A 179 6.13 11.67 25.32
C LYS A 179 7.24 11.30 26.32
N ILE A 180 6.94 10.37 27.23
CA ILE A 180 7.90 9.89 28.23
C ILE A 180 8.91 8.99 27.52
N ILE A 181 10.20 9.32 27.61
CA ILE A 181 11.26 8.50 27.03
C ILE A 181 11.41 7.24 27.88
N VAL A 182 11.31 6.07 27.24
CA VAL A 182 11.40 4.76 27.92
C VAL A 182 12.71 4.05 27.69
N ARG A 183 13.29 4.23 26.50
CA ARG A 183 14.58 3.67 26.09
C ARG A 183 15.28 4.62 25.13
N LYS A 184 16.59 4.58 25.13
CA LYS A 184 17.42 5.17 24.07
C LYS A 184 18.46 4.15 23.62
N TYR A 185 18.73 4.10 22.33
CA TYR A 185 19.85 3.36 21.77
C TYR A 185 20.82 4.32 21.12
N ALA A 186 22.12 4.08 21.32
CA ALA A 186 23.18 4.79 20.63
C ALA A 186 24.00 3.78 19.82
N TYR A 187 24.21 4.11 18.55
CA TYR A 187 24.94 3.29 17.60
C TYR A 187 26.22 4.00 17.19
N SER A 188 27.32 3.25 17.18
CA SER A 188 28.59 3.70 16.63
C SER A 188 29.09 2.65 15.65
N THR A 189 29.49 3.07 14.46
CA THR A 189 30.04 2.16 13.44
C THR A 189 31.41 2.67 13.04
N ASP A 190 32.42 1.83 13.22
CA ASP A 190 33.74 2.04 12.64
C ASP A 190 33.72 1.54 11.19
N ILE A 191 33.81 2.48 10.25
CA ILE A 191 33.72 2.20 8.81
C ILE A 191 34.94 1.40 8.33
N LEU A 192 36.11 1.55 8.96
CA LEU A 192 37.33 0.87 8.54
C LEU A 192 37.32 -0.60 8.96
N THR A 193 36.80 -0.89 10.14
CA THR A 193 36.79 -2.25 10.70
C THR A 193 35.45 -2.97 10.56
N GLY A 194 34.39 -2.26 10.18
CA GLY A 194 33.01 -2.77 10.17
C GLY A 194 32.46 -3.08 11.57
N LYS A 195 33.15 -2.64 12.63
CA LYS A 195 32.74 -2.86 14.02
C LYS A 195 31.58 -1.94 14.37
N LYS A 196 30.47 -2.51 14.85
CA LYS A 196 29.26 -1.80 15.28
C LYS A 196 29.07 -1.94 16.78
N GLU A 197 29.04 -0.84 17.49
CA GLU A 197 28.76 -0.77 18.92
C GLU A 197 27.33 -0.30 19.15
N ILE A 198 26.65 -0.94 20.10
CA ILE A 198 25.27 -0.68 20.47
C ILE A 198 25.21 -0.47 21.98
N ARG A 199 24.72 0.70 22.41
CA ARG A 199 24.50 1.04 23.81
C ARG A 199 23.02 1.29 24.06
N GLU A 200 22.47 0.70 25.11
CA GLU A 200 21.08 0.90 25.54
C GLU A 200 21.04 1.67 26.84
N PHE A 201 20.14 2.65 26.93
CA PHE A 201 19.92 3.47 28.10
C PHE A 201 18.48 3.39 28.58
N ASN A 202 18.29 3.39 29.89
CA ASN A 202 16.97 3.44 30.52
C ASN A 202 16.41 4.89 30.59
N GLN A 203 15.28 5.04 31.27
CA GLN A 203 14.58 6.32 31.48
C GLN A 203 15.42 7.37 32.22
N ASN A 204 16.31 6.92 33.10
CA ASN A 204 17.20 7.76 33.90
C ASN A 204 18.51 8.10 33.17
N ALA A 205 18.63 7.74 31.88
CA ALA A 205 19.84 7.86 31.07
C ALA A 205 21.03 7.02 31.58
N GLU A 206 20.76 5.96 32.34
CA GLU A 206 21.78 5.01 32.77
C GLU A 206 21.97 3.95 31.68
N GLN A 207 23.23 3.64 31.36
CA GLN A 207 23.54 2.56 30.41
C GLN A 207 23.21 1.22 31.07
N ILE A 208 22.34 0.45 30.44
CA ILE A 208 21.87 -0.85 30.95
C ILE A 208 22.28 -2.02 30.06
N SER A 209 22.73 -1.75 28.83
CA SER A 209 23.28 -2.76 27.93
C SER A 209 24.37 -2.16 27.05
N TYR A 210 25.36 -2.98 26.71
CA TYR A 210 26.42 -2.66 25.77
C TYR A 210 26.78 -3.91 24.97
N MET A 211 26.74 -3.80 23.65
CA MET A 211 27.04 -4.87 22.73
C MET A 211 27.97 -4.38 21.63
N VAL A 212 28.84 -5.27 21.17
CA VAL A 212 29.74 -5.05 20.04
C VAL A 212 29.54 -6.15 19.02
N LEU A 213 29.26 -5.76 17.78
CA LEU A 213 29.18 -6.63 16.63
C LEU A 213 30.41 -6.40 15.77
N SER A 214 31.11 -7.46 15.42
CA SER A 214 32.25 -7.43 14.49
C SER A 214 32.02 -8.44 13.39
N GLN A 215 32.34 -8.07 12.15
CA GLN A 215 32.25 -9.00 11.04
C GLN A 215 33.27 -10.14 11.24
N PRO A 216 32.85 -11.42 11.17
CA PRO A 216 33.80 -12.53 11.23
C PRO A 216 34.73 -12.51 10.01
N PRO A 217 35.95 -13.08 10.13
CA PRO A 217 36.88 -13.16 9.00
C PRO A 217 36.23 -13.84 7.78
N ALA A 218 36.57 -13.37 6.57
CA ALA A 218 36.03 -13.91 5.32
C ALA A 218 36.12 -15.44 5.22
N GLU A 219 37.20 -16.03 5.74
CA GLU A 219 37.45 -17.47 5.74
C GLU A 219 36.52 -18.28 6.67
N SER A 220 35.80 -17.60 7.57
CA SER A 220 34.85 -18.17 8.53
C SER A 220 33.39 -17.95 8.11
N LEU A 221 33.13 -17.02 7.18
CA LEU A 221 31.81 -16.86 6.58
C LEU A 221 31.41 -18.16 5.86
N TYR A 222 30.16 -18.59 6.03
CA TYR A 222 29.55 -19.79 5.44
C TYR A 222 29.97 -21.16 5.99
N LYS A 223 30.91 -21.25 6.93
CA LYS A 223 31.28 -22.54 7.58
C LYS A 223 30.33 -22.95 8.71
N THR A 224 29.69 -21.98 9.35
CA THR A 224 28.65 -22.20 10.36
C THR A 224 27.39 -21.50 9.93
N ILE A 225 26.25 -22.20 10.02
CA ILE A 225 24.94 -21.54 9.86
C ILE A 225 24.86 -20.50 10.99
N PRO A 226 24.62 -19.22 10.69
CA PRO A 226 24.56 -18.20 11.72
C PRO A 226 23.49 -18.58 12.75
N PRO A 227 23.78 -18.47 14.06
CA PRO A 227 22.81 -18.78 15.10
C PRO A 227 21.58 -17.88 14.93
N ARG A 228 20.41 -18.48 14.67
CA ARG A 228 19.12 -17.78 14.56
C ARG A 228 18.40 -17.67 15.92
N THR A 229 19.16 -17.46 16.98
CA THR A 229 18.63 -17.38 18.35
C THR A 229 18.99 -16.01 18.92
N GLY A 230 17.99 -15.17 19.16
CA GLY A 230 18.20 -13.81 19.68
C GLY A 230 17.19 -12.81 19.10
N ASN A 231 17.53 -11.52 19.18
CA ASN A 231 16.73 -10.43 18.65
C ASN A 231 16.49 -10.63 17.14
N ASN A 232 15.23 -10.78 16.75
CA ASN A 232 14.80 -11.00 15.37
C ASN A 232 14.20 -9.73 14.74
N LEU A 233 14.51 -8.56 15.30
CA LEU A 233 14.12 -7.30 14.66
C LEU A 233 15.00 -7.12 13.42
N ASP A 234 14.37 -7.11 12.26
CA ASP A 234 15.06 -6.77 11.01
C ASP A 234 15.65 -5.36 11.14
N GLU A 235 16.86 -5.18 10.59
CA GLU A 235 17.43 -3.85 10.48
C GLU A 235 16.51 -2.96 9.64
N ILE A 236 16.35 -1.72 10.06
CA ILE A 236 15.46 -0.75 9.42
C ILE A 236 15.83 -0.53 7.95
N SER A 237 17.11 -0.65 7.60
CA SER A 237 17.60 -0.63 6.22
C SER A 237 17.02 -1.75 5.36
N ILE A 238 16.83 -2.95 5.91
CA ILE A 238 16.24 -4.10 5.21
C ILE A 238 14.76 -3.82 4.91
N LEU A 239 14.03 -3.28 5.90
CA LEU A 239 12.63 -2.88 5.70
C LEU A 239 12.50 -1.84 4.58
N LEU A 240 13.44 -0.90 4.48
CA LEU A 240 13.44 0.10 3.40
C LEU A 240 13.66 -0.53 2.02
N GLU A 241 14.57 -1.50 1.95
CA GLU A 241 14.88 -2.18 0.69
C GLU A 241 13.70 -3.05 0.23
N ASP A 242 13.07 -3.78 1.14
CA ASP A 242 11.84 -4.53 0.86
C ASP A 242 10.72 -3.63 0.30
N ILE A 243 10.63 -2.38 0.77
CA ILE A 243 9.69 -1.38 0.24
C ILE A 243 10.05 -1.00 -1.18
N ARG A 244 11.34 -0.75 -1.45
CA ARG A 244 11.84 -0.29 -2.76
C ARG A 244 11.75 -1.37 -3.83
N GLN A 245 11.97 -2.63 -3.47
CA GLN A 245 11.94 -3.75 -4.40
C GLN A 245 10.52 -4.19 -4.78
N LYS A 246 9.49 -3.66 -4.11
CA LYS A 246 8.09 -3.95 -4.43
C LYS A 246 7.63 -3.21 -5.69
N ASP A 247 7.95 -3.80 -6.85
CA ASP A 247 7.42 -3.41 -8.14
C ASP A 247 6.33 -4.39 -8.59
N LEU A 248 5.06 -4.06 -8.34
CA LEU A 248 3.94 -4.77 -8.97
C LEU A 248 3.63 -4.08 -10.30
N LYS A 249 4.10 -4.70 -11.38
CA LYS A 249 3.82 -4.22 -12.74
C LYS A 249 2.36 -4.44 -13.09
N ILE A 250 1.67 -3.37 -13.45
CA ILE A 250 0.32 -3.44 -14.02
C ILE A 250 0.47 -3.99 -15.45
N PRO A 251 -0.08 -5.18 -15.75
CA PRO A 251 0.23 -5.90 -16.99
C PRO A 251 -0.58 -5.43 -18.20
N PHE A 252 -1.44 -4.42 -18.03
CA PHE A 252 -2.30 -3.88 -19.07
C PHE A 252 -2.37 -2.36 -18.98
N ASP A 253 -2.62 -1.72 -20.11
CA ASP A 253 -2.87 -0.29 -20.13
C ASP A 253 -4.21 0.01 -19.48
N VAL A 254 -4.21 1.05 -18.65
CA VAL A 254 -5.42 1.62 -18.09
C VAL A 254 -5.98 2.57 -19.13
N PHE A 255 -6.93 2.09 -19.94
CA PHE A 255 -7.61 2.94 -20.92
C PHE A 255 -9.06 3.20 -20.51
N ILE A 256 -9.60 4.36 -20.91
CA ILE A 256 -11.05 4.56 -20.94
C ILE A 256 -11.55 3.68 -22.09
N PRO A 257 -12.39 2.66 -21.83
CA PRO A 257 -12.91 1.83 -22.90
C PRO A 257 -13.63 2.75 -23.88
N LYS A 258 -13.09 2.81 -25.10
CA LYS A 258 -13.76 3.42 -26.22
C LYS A 258 -14.95 2.53 -26.51
N THR A 259 -16.15 3.03 -26.31
CA THR A 259 -17.33 2.38 -26.88
C THR A 259 -17.35 2.73 -28.37
N ASP A 260 -18.03 1.95 -29.20
CA ASP A 260 -18.17 2.32 -30.62
C ASP A 260 -19.20 3.45 -30.80
N HIS A 261 -20.10 3.59 -29.82
CA HIS A 261 -21.24 4.49 -29.80
C HIS A 261 -21.32 5.28 -28.49
N ASP A 262 -22.08 6.38 -28.48
CA ASP A 262 -22.31 7.20 -27.30
C ASP A 262 -23.26 6.47 -26.33
N LEU A 263 -23.17 6.75 -25.03
CA LEU A 263 -24.03 6.17 -24.00
C LEU A 263 -25.07 7.20 -23.55
N LEU A 264 -26.34 6.96 -23.84
CA LEU A 264 -27.47 7.74 -23.36
C LEU A 264 -28.06 7.08 -22.11
N VAL A 265 -28.11 7.83 -21.01
CA VAL A 265 -28.60 7.36 -19.71
C VAL A 265 -29.88 8.10 -19.36
N LEU A 266 -30.93 7.36 -19.04
CA LEU A 266 -32.26 7.86 -18.73
C LEU A 266 -32.41 8.19 -17.23
N THR A 267 -33.40 9.02 -16.90
CA THR A 267 -33.68 9.41 -15.50
C THR A 267 -34.15 8.24 -14.63
N ASN A 268 -34.72 7.20 -15.23
CA ASN A 268 -35.10 5.97 -14.54
C ASN A 268 -33.91 5.01 -14.27
N GLY A 269 -32.72 5.33 -14.78
CA GLY A 269 -31.50 4.54 -14.60
C GLY A 269 -31.15 3.63 -15.77
N ASP A 270 -32.04 3.47 -16.75
CA ASP A 270 -31.76 2.67 -17.95
C ASP A 270 -30.71 3.36 -18.84
N SER A 271 -30.00 2.57 -19.64
CA SER A 271 -28.93 3.05 -20.52
C SER A 271 -29.02 2.43 -21.91
N LEU A 272 -28.78 3.25 -22.94
CA LEU A 272 -28.83 2.88 -24.35
C LEU A 272 -27.52 3.30 -25.03
N MET A 273 -26.99 2.44 -25.90
CA MET A 273 -25.93 2.83 -26.83
C MET A 273 -26.57 3.51 -28.04
N VAL A 274 -26.12 4.72 -28.36
CA VAL A 274 -26.76 5.59 -29.34
C VAL A 274 -25.75 6.31 -30.22
N GLU A 275 -26.22 6.75 -31.38
CA GLU A 275 -25.56 7.78 -32.18
C GLU A 275 -26.41 9.05 -32.12
N ILE A 276 -25.85 10.13 -31.56
CA ILE A 276 -26.56 11.41 -31.50
C ILE A 276 -26.63 11.99 -32.92
N VAL A 277 -27.84 12.30 -33.35
CA VAL A 277 -28.09 12.93 -34.66
C VAL A 277 -28.23 14.45 -34.51
N ASP A 278 -28.98 14.91 -33.49
CA ASP A 278 -29.23 16.34 -33.27
C ASP A 278 -29.66 16.60 -31.81
N MET A 279 -29.23 17.73 -31.24
CA MET A 279 -29.62 18.19 -29.90
C MET A 279 -30.34 19.53 -29.99
N ARG A 280 -31.67 19.49 -29.93
CA ARG A 280 -32.51 20.69 -29.96
C ARG A 280 -32.74 21.25 -28.55
N SER A 281 -33.40 22.41 -28.46
CA SER A 281 -33.63 23.11 -27.19
C SER A 281 -34.38 22.26 -26.14
N GLN A 282 -35.33 21.42 -26.55
CA GLN A 282 -36.18 20.62 -25.65
C GLN A 282 -36.10 19.10 -25.90
N GLN A 283 -35.39 18.67 -26.94
CA GLN A 283 -35.46 17.31 -27.47
C GLN A 283 -34.08 16.86 -27.95
N ILE A 284 -33.80 15.56 -27.87
CA ILE A 284 -32.62 14.90 -28.41
C ILE A 284 -33.08 13.91 -29.46
N ILE A 285 -32.46 13.96 -30.64
CA ILE A 285 -32.69 13.03 -31.75
C ILE A 285 -31.47 12.11 -31.83
N PHE A 286 -31.69 10.81 -31.79
CA PHE A 286 -30.62 9.80 -31.79
C PHE A 286 -31.08 8.53 -32.49
N SER A 287 -30.13 7.68 -32.86
CA SER A 287 -30.37 6.32 -33.34
C SER A 287 -29.81 5.33 -32.33
N ILE A 288 -30.51 4.21 -32.09
CA ILE A 288 -29.99 3.14 -31.22
C ILE A 288 -28.93 2.36 -32.01
N ALA A 289 -27.80 2.04 -31.36
CA ALA A 289 -26.72 1.30 -31.98
C ALA A 289 -27.22 -0.05 -32.53
N GLY A 290 -27.04 -0.28 -33.83
CA GLY A 290 -27.47 -1.50 -34.51
C GLY A 290 -28.94 -1.55 -34.93
N GLU A 291 -29.72 -0.48 -34.69
CA GLU A 291 -31.11 -0.38 -35.14
C GLU A 291 -31.27 0.69 -36.24
N GLU A 292 -32.12 0.38 -37.22
CA GLU A 292 -32.50 1.36 -38.24
C GLU A 292 -33.61 2.27 -37.73
N GLY A 293 -33.37 3.58 -37.75
CA GLY A 293 -34.38 4.59 -37.43
C GLY A 293 -33.86 5.71 -36.55
N LYS A 294 -34.58 6.83 -36.55
CA LYS A 294 -34.30 7.99 -35.69
C LYS A 294 -35.39 8.08 -34.63
N LEU A 295 -34.97 8.11 -33.37
CA LEU A 295 -35.84 8.31 -32.22
C LEU A 295 -35.69 9.74 -31.71
N THR A 296 -36.76 10.27 -31.15
CA THR A 296 -36.78 11.59 -30.52
C THR A 296 -37.20 11.44 -29.07
N MET A 297 -36.43 12.03 -28.15
CA MET A 297 -36.72 11.98 -26.72
C MET A 297 -36.66 13.37 -26.10
N PRO A 298 -37.61 13.72 -25.22
CA PRO A 298 -37.55 14.99 -24.52
C PRO A 298 -36.40 15.01 -23.51
N LYS A 299 -35.70 16.15 -23.44
CA LYS A 299 -34.50 16.37 -22.64
C LYS A 299 -34.65 16.06 -21.14
N PHE A 300 -35.84 16.27 -20.59
CA PHE A 300 -36.13 15.99 -19.16
C PHE A 300 -36.13 14.50 -18.80
N ARG A 301 -36.21 13.59 -19.78
CA ARG A 301 -36.11 12.13 -19.56
C ARG A 301 -34.68 11.60 -19.66
N VAL A 302 -33.76 12.44 -20.17
CA VAL A 302 -32.36 12.10 -20.34
C VAL A 302 -31.60 12.62 -19.14
N ARG A 303 -30.94 11.72 -18.41
CA ARG A 303 -30.09 12.06 -17.25
C ARG A 303 -28.71 12.51 -17.70
N ALA A 304 -28.11 11.77 -18.63
CA ALA A 304 -26.80 12.10 -19.20
C ALA A 304 -26.63 11.48 -20.59
N ILE A 305 -25.77 12.06 -21.41
CA ILE A 305 -25.20 11.45 -22.60
C ILE A 305 -23.69 11.60 -22.52
N VAL A 306 -22.99 10.49 -22.72
CA VAL A 306 -21.54 10.42 -22.68
C VAL A 306 -21.05 9.94 -24.04
N SER A 307 -20.08 10.64 -24.61
CA SER A 307 -19.50 10.28 -25.89
C SER A 307 -18.87 8.91 -25.83
N LYS A 308 -18.65 8.34 -27.01
CA LYS A 308 -17.89 7.11 -27.19
C LYS A 308 -16.45 7.15 -26.63
N TYR A 309 -15.95 8.34 -26.33
CA TYR A 309 -14.65 8.59 -25.70
C TYR A 309 -14.74 8.89 -24.19
N GLY A 310 -15.95 8.90 -23.62
CA GLY A 310 -16.17 9.21 -22.20
C GLY A 310 -16.50 10.68 -21.92
N GLU A 311 -16.59 11.55 -22.93
CA GLU A 311 -16.80 12.99 -22.74
C GLU A 311 -18.28 13.30 -22.49
N PRO A 312 -18.65 14.16 -21.52
CA PRO A 312 -20.04 14.55 -21.32
C PRO A 312 -20.56 15.37 -22.52
N ILE A 313 -21.65 14.93 -23.13
CA ILE A 313 -22.34 15.64 -24.22
C ILE A 313 -23.58 16.37 -23.69
N TYR A 314 -24.26 15.79 -22.69
CA TYR A 314 -25.48 16.35 -22.12
C TYR A 314 -25.73 15.77 -20.70
N PRO A 315 -26.21 16.53 -19.70
CA PRO A 315 -26.00 17.97 -19.65
C PRO A 315 -24.54 18.32 -19.91
#